data_AF-A0A4U1DEF3-F1
#
_entry.id   AF-A0A4U1DEF3-F1
#
_cell.length_a   1.000
_cell.length_b   1.000
_cell.length_c   1.000
_cell.angle_alpha   90.00
_cell.angle_beta   90.00
_cell.angle_gamma   90.00
#
_symmetry.space_group_name_H-M   'P 1'
#
loop_
_entity.id
_entity.type
_entity.pdbx_description
1 polymer ?
#
loop_
_entity_poly.entity_id
_entity_poly.type
_entity_poly.pdbx_seq_one_letter_code
_entity_poly.pdbx_strand_id
1 'polypeptide(L)'
;MALTKNLLFQKYVIENQTISDIAKETGYPKNRVKSVLRRFGIRKTKMKLGNELYDDREWLYEQYVVLNKGYTVIADELGVSYTVVRDRILFFGWKIRGHKDIDKGSARRGKKHTESALKKIRLSRIKKSRELECLHCSRIFERQNSSILRSSKNFCTAVCFRQYLKTNRIETVDITDSAEYKEWRKKVYIRDGYRCKMPGCNSNSRDIAAHHIYPKKKFPNKKFDLQNGITLCRKCHEDTYGKEEQFIDALVRVIQKMND
;
A
#
# COMPACT_ATOMS: atom_id res chain seq x y z
N MET A 1 19.07 -48.37 8.77
CA MET A 1 17.71 -48.83 8.38
C MET A 1 16.80 -47.63 8.16
N ALA A 2 15.93 -47.63 7.15
CA ALA A 2 14.94 -46.56 6.99
C ALA A 2 13.74 -46.76 7.94
N LEU A 3 13.19 -45.68 8.51
CA LEU A 3 11.96 -45.72 9.32
C LEU A 3 10.72 -45.91 8.42
N THR A 4 10.47 -47.15 7.99
CA THR A 4 9.30 -47.50 7.18
C THR A 4 8.04 -47.64 8.03
N LYS A 5 6.86 -47.49 7.41
CA LYS A 5 5.56 -47.62 8.09
C LYS A 5 5.40 -48.98 8.78
N ASN A 6 5.77 -50.06 8.10
CA ASN A 6 5.62 -51.44 8.60
C ASN A 6 6.54 -51.70 9.79
N LEU A 7 7.81 -51.28 9.71
CA LEU A 7 8.76 -51.41 10.81
C LEU A 7 8.27 -50.72 12.08
N LEU A 8 7.80 -49.47 11.93
CA LEU A 8 7.29 -48.71 13.06
C LEU A 8 5.99 -49.28 13.62
N PHE A 9 5.13 -49.83 12.78
CA PHE A 9 3.90 -50.48 13.23
C PHE A 9 4.21 -51.75 14.04
N GLN A 10 5.09 -52.61 13.52
CA GLN A 10 5.53 -53.83 14.19
C GLN A 10 6.12 -53.52 15.56
N LYS A 11 7.13 -52.64 15.61
CA LYS A 11 7.85 -52.33 16.86
C LYS A 11 7.01 -51.57 17.88
N TYR A 12 6.26 -50.55 17.43
CA TYR A 12 5.57 -49.63 18.33
C TYR A 12 4.20 -50.14 18.78
N VAL A 13 3.48 -50.90 17.94
CA VAL A 13 2.11 -51.37 18.22
C VAL A 13 2.09 -52.84 18.59
N ILE A 14 2.75 -53.72 17.83
CA ILE A 14 2.70 -55.18 18.06
C ILE A 14 3.65 -55.57 19.19
N GLU A 15 4.92 -55.17 19.11
CA GLU A 15 5.94 -55.45 20.13
C GLU A 15 5.85 -54.50 21.35
N ASN A 16 4.94 -53.52 21.31
CA ASN A 16 4.68 -52.54 22.36
C ASN A 16 5.92 -51.76 22.87
N GLN A 17 6.98 -51.67 22.07
CA GLN A 17 8.22 -50.97 22.45
C GLN A 17 7.97 -49.47 22.71
N THR A 18 8.83 -48.84 23.51
CA THR A 18 8.77 -47.38 23.70
C THR A 18 9.48 -46.64 22.56
N ILE A 19 9.17 -45.35 22.37
CA ILE A 19 9.87 -44.50 21.40
C ILE A 19 11.38 -44.44 21.74
N SER A 20 11.73 -44.52 23.02
CA SER A 20 13.14 -44.53 23.45
C SER A 20 13.86 -45.81 23.02
N ASP A 21 13.19 -46.95 23.07
CA ASP A 21 13.80 -48.24 22.71
C ASP A 21 13.95 -48.34 21.19
N ILE A 22 12.92 -47.94 20.43
CA ILE A 22 12.99 -47.84 18.97
C ILE A 22 14.09 -46.86 18.54
N ALA A 23 14.28 -45.76 19.25
CA ALA A 23 15.34 -44.80 18.97
C ALA A 23 16.74 -45.39 19.21
N LYS A 24 16.93 -46.16 20.29
CA LYS A 24 18.20 -46.85 20.58
C LYS A 24 18.51 -47.90 19.52
N GLU A 25 17.52 -48.69 19.13
CA GLU A 25 17.69 -49.79 18.17
C GLU A 25 17.92 -49.28 16.74
N THR A 26 17.22 -48.23 16.34
CA THR A 26 17.33 -47.68 14.98
C THR A 26 18.44 -46.63 14.83
N GLY A 27 19.05 -46.18 15.94
CA GLY A 27 20.05 -45.11 15.96
C GLY A 27 19.51 -43.72 15.66
N TYR A 28 18.19 -43.53 15.54
CA TYR A 28 17.58 -42.23 15.24
C TYR A 28 17.23 -41.44 16.50
N PRO A 29 17.29 -40.09 16.45
CA PRO A 29 16.81 -39.26 17.54
C PRO A 29 15.32 -39.55 17.87
N LYS A 30 14.97 -39.58 19.16
CA LYS A 30 13.58 -39.82 19.62
C LYS A 30 12.56 -38.91 18.93
N ASN A 31 12.92 -37.65 18.69
CA ASN A 31 12.07 -36.68 18.00
C ASN A 31 11.80 -37.06 16.53
N ARG A 32 12.76 -37.69 15.85
CA ARG A 32 12.60 -38.18 14.48
C ARG A 32 11.64 -39.37 14.43
N VAL A 33 11.83 -40.36 15.31
CA VAL A 33 10.92 -41.50 15.46
C VAL A 33 9.49 -41.03 15.76
N LYS A 34 9.34 -40.13 16.73
CA LYS A 34 8.05 -39.50 17.08
C LYS A 34 7.41 -38.76 15.91
N SER A 35 8.18 -38.00 15.14
CA SER A 35 7.71 -37.27 13.96
C SER A 35 7.21 -38.22 12.86
N VAL A 36 7.93 -39.32 12.62
CA VAL A 36 7.58 -40.31 11.60
C VAL A 36 6.35 -41.13 12.01
N LEU A 37 6.24 -41.54 13.29
CA LEU A 37 5.02 -42.16 13.84
C LEU A 37 3.78 -41.28 13.61
N ARG A 38 3.91 -39.98 13.89
CA ARG A 38 2.84 -38.99 13.64
C ARG A 38 2.50 -38.86 12.15
N ARG A 39 3.51 -38.82 11.28
CA ARG A 39 3.31 -38.73 9.82
C ARG A 39 2.56 -39.94 9.27
N PHE A 40 2.81 -41.12 9.82
CA PHE A 40 2.11 -42.35 9.45
C PHE A 40 0.81 -42.60 10.21
N GLY A 41 0.45 -41.73 11.16
CA GLY A 41 -0.77 -41.87 11.97
C GLY A 41 -0.76 -43.04 12.95
N ILE A 42 0.41 -43.61 13.26
CA ILE A 42 0.54 -44.79 14.12
C ILE A 42 0.41 -44.36 15.59
N ARG A 43 -0.55 -44.95 16.33
CA ARG A 43 -0.79 -44.71 17.76
C ARG A 43 -0.99 -46.05 18.47
N LYS A 44 -0.57 -46.15 19.75
CA LYS A 44 -0.84 -47.32 20.60
C LYS A 44 -2.33 -47.43 20.96
N THR A 45 -2.94 -46.30 21.27
CA THR A 45 -4.37 -46.21 21.58
C THR A 45 -5.13 -45.59 20.41
N LYS A 46 -6.28 -46.16 20.08
CA LYS A 46 -7.24 -45.53 19.16
C LYS A 46 -7.74 -44.24 19.81
N MET A 47 -7.79 -43.17 19.03
CA MET A 47 -8.36 -41.90 19.48
C MET A 47 -9.87 -42.09 19.65
N LYS A 48 -10.42 -41.63 20.78
CA LYS A 48 -11.87 -41.55 20.99
C LYS A 48 -12.33 -40.15 20.60
N LEU A 49 -13.38 -40.07 19.79
CA LEU A 49 -14.05 -38.82 19.49
C LEU A 49 -15.01 -38.48 20.64
N GLY A 50 -15.09 -37.19 21.00
CA GLY A 50 -16.11 -36.67 21.92
C GLY A 50 -17.28 -36.09 21.13
N ASN A 51 -17.93 -35.07 21.71
CA ASN A 51 -19.09 -34.38 21.12
C ASN A 51 -18.77 -32.93 20.73
N GLU A 52 -17.48 -32.59 20.59
CA GLU A 52 -17.06 -31.24 20.23
C GLU A 52 -17.21 -30.99 18.73
N LEU A 53 -17.34 -29.73 18.31
CA LEU A 53 -17.53 -29.38 16.89
C LEU A 53 -16.43 -29.94 15.97
N TYR A 54 -15.18 -29.96 16.45
CA TYR A 54 -14.06 -30.51 15.69
C TYR A 54 -14.01 -32.05 15.68
N ASP A 55 -14.80 -32.73 16.51
CA ASP A 55 -14.96 -34.18 16.51
C ASP A 55 -16.01 -34.63 15.47
N ASP A 56 -16.84 -33.71 14.98
CA ASP A 56 -17.73 -33.93 13.84
C ASP A 56 -16.94 -33.90 12.52
N ARG A 57 -17.04 -35.00 11.77
CA ARG A 57 -16.35 -35.16 10.48
C ARG A 57 -16.85 -34.18 9.43
N GLU A 58 -18.15 -33.93 9.35
CA GLU A 58 -18.74 -33.05 8.34
C GLU A 58 -18.38 -31.60 8.61
N TRP A 59 -18.54 -31.17 9.87
CA TRP A 59 -18.18 -29.83 10.29
C TRP A 59 -16.69 -29.54 10.03
N LEU A 60 -15.80 -30.44 10.45
CA LEU A 60 -14.37 -30.23 10.27
C LEU A 60 -13.97 -30.30 8.78
N TYR A 61 -14.68 -31.08 7.96
CA TYR A 61 -14.48 -31.12 6.52
C TYR A 61 -14.87 -29.79 5.88
N GLU A 62 -16.00 -29.20 6.25
CA GLU A 62 -16.42 -27.89 5.76
C GLU A 62 -15.38 -26.81 6.11
N GLN A 63 -14.93 -26.75 7.36
CA GLN A 63 -13.94 -25.75 7.78
C GLN A 63 -12.57 -25.96 7.12
N TYR A 64 -12.07 -27.20 7.12
CA TYR A 64 -10.73 -27.50 6.64
C TYR A 64 -10.69 -27.60 5.12
N VAL A 65 -11.56 -28.38 4.49
CA VAL A 65 -11.49 -28.65 3.05
C VAL A 65 -12.19 -27.57 2.23
N VAL A 66 -13.45 -27.26 2.57
CA VAL A 66 -14.29 -26.34 1.76
C VAL A 66 -13.87 -24.89 1.95
N LEU A 67 -13.82 -24.41 3.19
CA LEU A 67 -13.41 -23.04 3.52
C LEU A 67 -11.88 -22.86 3.47
N ASN A 68 -11.14 -23.95 3.23
CA ASN A 68 -9.68 -23.95 3.12
C ASN A 68 -8.96 -23.26 4.29
N LYS A 69 -9.52 -23.40 5.51
CA LYS A 69 -8.91 -22.83 6.71
C LYS A 69 -7.72 -23.67 7.18
N GLY A 70 -6.81 -23.00 7.88
CA GLY A 70 -5.75 -23.65 8.64
C GLY A 70 -6.24 -24.38 9.86
N TYR A 71 -5.64 -25.53 10.18
CA TYR A 71 -5.92 -26.18 11.46
C TYR A 71 -5.48 -25.34 12.68
N THR A 72 -4.53 -24.40 12.50
CA THR A 72 -4.17 -23.39 13.50
C THR A 72 -5.26 -22.33 13.65
N VAL A 73 -5.82 -21.87 12.53
CA VAL A 73 -6.92 -20.90 12.52
C VAL A 73 -8.17 -21.49 13.16
N ILE A 74 -8.55 -22.72 12.76
CA ILE A 74 -9.69 -23.44 13.35
C ILE A 74 -9.48 -23.61 14.86
N ALA A 75 -8.25 -23.95 15.28
CA ALA A 75 -7.95 -24.11 16.69
C ALA A 75 -8.03 -22.79 17.48
N ASP A 76 -7.53 -21.69 16.92
CA ASP A 76 -7.64 -20.36 17.52
C ASP A 76 -9.11 -19.89 17.60
N GLU A 77 -9.93 -20.17 16.58
CA GLU A 77 -11.37 -19.85 16.56
C GLU A 77 -12.15 -20.62 17.63
N LEU A 78 -11.75 -21.87 17.90
CA LEU A 78 -12.37 -22.74 18.91
C LEU A 78 -11.73 -22.60 20.30
N GLY A 79 -10.66 -21.81 20.44
CA GLY A 79 -9.92 -21.66 21.71
C GLY A 79 -9.21 -22.92 22.17
N VAL A 80 -8.87 -23.84 21.26
CA VAL A 80 -8.20 -25.12 21.57
C VAL A 80 -6.76 -25.15 21.05
N SER A 81 -5.98 -26.12 21.52
CA SER A 81 -4.63 -26.33 20.96
C SER A 81 -4.71 -26.78 19.50
N TYR A 82 -3.87 -26.22 18.62
CA TYR A 82 -3.74 -26.64 17.22
C TYR A 82 -3.50 -28.15 17.03
N THR A 83 -2.92 -28.79 18.04
CA THR A 83 -2.69 -30.23 18.04
C THR A 83 -3.99 -31.04 18.10
N VAL A 84 -5.03 -30.52 18.74
CA VAL A 84 -6.36 -31.14 18.84
C VAL A 84 -6.96 -31.27 17.45
N VAL A 85 -7.09 -30.15 16.73
CA VAL A 85 -7.65 -30.09 15.37
C VAL A 85 -6.82 -30.92 14.38
N ARG A 86 -5.49 -30.78 14.42
CA ARG A 86 -4.58 -31.55 13.55
C ARG A 86 -4.75 -33.05 13.75
N ASP A 87 -4.90 -33.50 14.99
CA ASP A 87 -5.03 -34.91 15.29
C ASP A 87 -6.36 -35.50 14.76
N ARG A 88 -7.45 -34.71 14.73
CA ARG A 88 -8.73 -35.09 14.08
C ARG A 88 -8.62 -35.16 12.57
N ILE A 89 -7.94 -34.20 11.95
CA ILE A 89 -7.65 -34.23 10.50
C ILE A 89 -6.93 -35.54 10.12
N LEU A 90 -5.90 -35.91 10.90
CA LEU A 90 -5.19 -37.18 10.69
C LEU A 90 -6.08 -38.39 10.96
N PHE A 91 -6.94 -38.34 11.98
CA PHE A 91 -7.86 -39.41 12.32
C PHE A 91 -8.88 -39.69 11.20
N PHE A 92 -9.43 -38.64 10.58
CA PHE A 92 -10.33 -38.76 9.43
C PHE A 92 -9.61 -39.10 8.11
N GLY A 93 -8.29 -39.29 8.14
CA GLY A 93 -7.49 -39.72 6.99
C GLY A 93 -7.11 -38.59 6.03
N TRP A 94 -7.25 -37.33 6.44
CA TRP A 94 -6.88 -36.18 5.60
C TRP A 94 -5.40 -35.84 5.76
N LYS A 95 -4.78 -35.41 4.66
CA LYS A 95 -3.37 -34.97 4.65
C LYS A 95 -3.22 -33.62 5.33
N ILE A 96 -2.21 -33.48 6.17
CA ILE A 96 -1.84 -32.18 6.75
C ILE A 96 -1.22 -31.30 5.67
N ARG A 97 -1.87 -30.18 5.36
CA ARG A 97 -1.31 -29.10 4.52
C ARG A 97 -0.14 -28.39 5.22
N GLY A 98 0.80 -27.87 4.43
CA GLY A 98 1.92 -27.10 4.95
C GLY A 98 1.47 -25.73 5.47
N HIS A 99 2.24 -25.13 6.39
CA HIS A 99 1.92 -23.81 6.96
C HIS A 99 1.79 -22.70 5.88
N LYS A 100 2.45 -22.85 4.73
CA LYS A 100 2.36 -21.89 3.60
C LYS A 100 1.05 -22.01 2.79
N ASP A 101 0.35 -23.13 2.90
CA ASP A 101 -0.82 -23.47 2.07
C ASP A 101 -2.15 -23.27 2.81
N ILE A 102 -2.06 -22.92 4.11
CA ILE A 102 -3.13 -23.03 5.09
C ILE A 102 -3.87 -21.69 5.33
N ASP A 103 -3.20 -20.55 5.12
CA ASP A 103 -3.71 -19.23 5.50
C ASP A 103 -4.22 -18.39 4.31
N LYS A 104 -4.55 -19.04 3.19
CA LYS A 104 -5.06 -18.35 1.99
C LYS A 104 -6.57 -18.08 2.05
N GLY A 105 -7.34 -18.90 2.77
CA GLY A 105 -8.79 -18.77 2.91
C GLY A 105 -9.27 -18.08 4.19
N SER A 106 -8.39 -17.88 5.18
CA SER A 106 -8.75 -17.19 6.42
C SER A 106 -8.82 -15.67 6.20
N ALA A 107 -9.80 -15.01 6.83
CA ALA A 107 -9.86 -13.56 6.82
C ALA A 107 -8.52 -13.00 7.34
N ARG A 108 -7.86 -12.12 6.56
CA ARG A 108 -6.60 -11.47 6.96
C ARG A 108 -6.86 -10.54 8.15
N ARG A 109 -6.96 -11.10 9.35
CA ARG A 109 -6.97 -10.32 10.59
C ARG A 109 -5.52 -10.00 10.93
N GLY A 110 -5.09 -8.79 10.57
CA GLY A 110 -3.80 -8.28 11.02
C GLY A 110 -3.75 -8.32 12.54
N LYS A 111 -2.94 -9.22 13.12
CA LYS A 111 -2.75 -9.26 14.57
C LYS A 111 -1.97 -8.03 14.97
N LYS A 112 -2.51 -7.22 15.88
CA LYS A 112 -1.76 -6.09 16.46
C LYS A 112 -0.52 -6.65 17.15
N HIS A 113 0.62 -6.02 16.90
CA HIS A 113 1.85 -6.36 17.61
C HIS A 113 1.67 -6.16 19.12
N THR A 114 2.29 -7.04 19.90
CA THR A 114 2.38 -6.85 21.35
C THR A 114 3.19 -5.60 21.65
N GLU A 115 2.98 -5.02 22.83
CA GLU A 115 3.73 -3.84 23.28
C GLU A 115 5.25 -4.10 23.30
N SER A 116 5.65 -5.30 23.73
CA SER A 116 7.04 -5.75 23.69
C SER A 116 7.61 -5.82 22.27
N ALA A 117 6.83 -6.29 21.29
CA ALA A 117 7.24 -6.32 19.89
C ALA A 117 7.35 -4.90 19.32
N LEU A 118 6.40 -4.01 19.62
CA LEU A 118 6.47 -2.61 19.23
C LEU A 118 7.71 -1.91 19.80
N LYS A 119 8.05 -2.18 21.07
CA LYS A 119 9.27 -1.63 21.70
C LYS A 119 10.52 -2.10 20.96
N LYS A 120 10.63 -3.39 20.64
CA LYS A 120 11.75 -3.93 19.85
C LYS A 120 11.85 -3.28 18.45
N ILE A 121 10.73 -3.12 17.76
CA ILE A 121 10.67 -2.46 16.44
C ILE A 121 11.12 -0.99 16.54
N ARG A 122 10.74 -0.28 17.59
CA ARG A 122 11.18 1.11 17.80
C ARG A 122 12.68 1.19 18.06
N LEU A 123 13.21 0.30 18.90
CA LEU A 123 14.64 0.27 19.23
C LEU A 123 15.53 -0.13 18.04
N SER A 124 15.03 -0.97 17.14
CA SER A 124 15.78 -1.38 15.94
C SER A 124 15.86 -0.29 14.85
N ARG A 125 15.13 0.83 14.99
CA ARG A 125 15.14 1.91 14.00
C ARG A 125 16.36 2.82 14.20
N ILE A 126 17.42 2.54 13.43
CA ILE A 126 18.56 3.44 13.31
C ILE A 126 18.18 4.60 12.37
N LYS A 127 18.04 5.80 12.92
CA LYS A 127 17.79 7.01 12.13
C LYS A 127 19.11 7.53 11.59
N LYS A 128 19.40 7.29 10.31
CA LYS A 128 20.57 7.89 9.65
C LYS A 128 20.34 9.39 9.49
N SER A 129 21.24 10.19 10.03
CA SER A 129 21.26 11.64 9.95
C SER A 129 22.56 12.12 9.29
N ARG A 130 22.53 13.35 8.79
CA ARG A 130 23.68 14.05 8.22
C ARG A 130 23.67 15.50 8.69
N GLU A 131 24.86 16.04 8.83
CA GLU A 131 25.07 17.47 9.04
C GLU A 131 24.91 18.22 7.73
N LEU A 132 24.26 19.37 7.81
CA LEU A 132 23.94 20.24 6.69
C LEU A 132 24.17 21.69 7.08
N GLU A 133 24.59 22.49 6.11
CA GLU A 133 24.65 23.93 6.25
C GLU A 133 23.30 24.57 5.90
N CYS A 134 22.83 25.49 6.75
CA CYS A 134 21.62 26.26 6.49
C CYS A 134 21.84 27.28 5.37
N LEU A 135 21.00 27.23 4.32
CA LEU A 135 21.07 28.16 3.17
C LEU A 135 20.76 29.63 3.52
N HIS A 136 20.32 29.92 4.74
CA HIS A 136 20.03 31.29 5.17
C HIS A 136 21.09 31.87 6.11
N CYS A 137 21.48 31.12 7.14
CA CYS A 137 22.34 31.61 8.22
C CYS A 137 23.68 30.88 8.32
N SER A 138 23.98 29.96 7.39
CA SER A 138 25.20 29.14 7.36
C SER A 138 25.49 28.30 8.61
N ARG A 139 24.55 28.21 9.55
CA ARG A 139 24.67 27.33 10.72
C ARG A 139 24.61 25.87 10.29
N ILE A 140 25.54 25.07 10.81
CA ILE A 140 25.52 23.61 10.68
C ILE A 140 24.45 23.03 11.61
N PHE A 141 23.60 22.15 11.06
CA PHE A 141 22.54 21.47 11.80
C PHE A 141 22.33 20.04 11.31
N GLU A 142 21.80 19.19 12.18
CA GLU A 142 21.59 17.78 11.88
C GLU A 142 20.16 17.51 11.36
N ARG A 143 20.04 16.70 10.31
CA ARG A 143 18.74 16.31 9.75
C ARG A 143 18.73 14.84 9.32
N GLN A 144 17.56 14.19 9.42
CA GLN A 144 17.38 12.81 8.98
C GLN A 144 17.52 12.68 7.46
N ASN A 145 18.24 11.66 6.98
CA ASN A 145 18.49 11.42 5.55
C ASN A 145 17.21 11.34 4.71
N SER A 146 16.15 10.74 5.23
CA SER A 146 14.85 10.65 4.55
C SER A 146 14.23 12.02 4.26
N SER A 147 14.53 13.03 5.07
CA SER A 147 14.08 14.40 4.84
C SER A 147 14.96 15.14 3.83
N ILE A 148 16.25 14.82 3.78
CA ILE A 148 17.22 15.40 2.83
C ILE A 148 16.89 14.98 1.40
N LEU A 149 16.55 13.70 1.19
CA LEU A 149 16.20 13.17 -0.14
C LEU A 149 14.95 13.83 -0.76
N ARG A 150 14.09 14.46 0.04
CA ARG A 150 12.85 15.09 -0.44
C ARG A 150 13.05 16.52 -0.95
N SER A 151 14.10 17.21 -0.49
CA SER A 151 14.33 18.60 -0.88
C SER A 151 15.81 18.95 -0.72
N SER A 152 16.38 19.56 -1.76
CA SER A 152 17.72 20.14 -1.73
C SER A 152 17.81 21.42 -0.90
N LYS A 153 16.67 22.00 -0.50
CA LYS A 153 16.62 23.25 0.28
C LYS A 153 16.72 22.94 1.78
N ASN A 154 17.87 23.28 2.36
CA ASN A 154 18.20 22.98 3.75
C ASN A 154 18.16 24.24 4.62
N PHE A 155 17.29 24.23 5.62
CA PHE A 155 17.16 25.31 6.60
C PHE A 155 17.12 24.73 8.00
N CYS A 156 17.87 25.33 8.93
CA CYS A 156 17.89 24.90 10.31
C CYS A 156 16.56 25.12 11.03
N THR A 157 15.79 26.14 10.61
CA THR A 157 14.47 26.47 11.16
C THR A 157 13.50 26.98 10.10
N ALA A 158 12.21 26.93 10.40
CA ALA A 158 11.17 27.57 9.59
C ALA A 158 11.31 29.10 9.51
N VAL A 159 11.98 29.72 10.49
CA VAL A 159 12.30 31.15 10.47
C VAL A 159 13.31 31.46 9.38
N CYS A 160 14.41 30.69 9.33
CA CYS A 160 15.44 30.82 8.31
C CYS A 160 14.90 30.59 6.89
N PHE A 161 13.99 29.64 6.72
CA PHE A 161 13.32 29.45 5.42
C PHE A 161 12.53 30.69 4.99
N ARG A 162 11.72 31.26 5.90
CA ARG A 162 10.93 32.47 5.60
C ARG A 162 11.81 33.67 5.30
N GLN A 163 12.91 33.84 6.02
CA GLN A 163 13.86 34.92 5.77
C GLN A 163 14.56 34.74 4.42
N TYR A 164 15.04 33.53 4.11
CA TYR A 164 15.60 33.21 2.79
C TYR A 164 14.65 33.53 1.64
N LEU A 165 13.35 33.23 1.79
CA LEU A 165 12.34 33.56 0.78
C LEU A 165 12.14 35.07 0.60
N LYS A 166 12.33 35.88 1.65
CA LYS A 166 12.25 37.35 1.54
C LYS A 166 13.43 37.90 0.77
N THR A 167 14.65 37.46 1.09
CA THR A 167 15.88 37.95 0.43
C THR A 167 16.02 37.42 -1.00
N ASN A 168 15.63 36.17 -1.26
CA ASN A 168 15.73 35.55 -2.59
C ASN A 168 14.40 35.59 -3.35
N ARG A 169 13.52 36.54 -3.02
CA ARG A 169 12.30 36.75 -3.80
C ARG A 169 12.71 37.30 -5.16
N ILE A 170 12.60 36.46 -6.19
CA ILE A 170 12.64 36.96 -7.57
C ILE A 170 11.38 37.81 -7.73
N GLU A 171 11.56 39.12 -7.95
CA GLU A 171 10.45 39.98 -8.38
C GLU A 171 9.98 39.50 -9.75
N THR A 172 8.96 38.65 -9.77
CA THR A 172 8.24 38.37 -11.00
C THR A 172 7.41 39.60 -11.29
N VAL A 173 7.72 40.32 -12.37
CA VAL A 173 6.83 41.36 -12.90
C VAL A 173 5.47 40.70 -13.10
N ASP A 174 4.46 41.12 -12.33
CA ASP A 174 3.13 40.58 -12.48
C ASP A 174 2.52 41.15 -13.76
N ILE A 175 2.74 40.44 -14.86
CA ILE A 175 2.21 40.81 -16.19
C ILE A 175 0.68 40.94 -16.14
N THR A 176 -0.01 40.37 -15.13
CA THR A 176 -1.47 40.42 -15.02
C THR A 176 -2.02 41.74 -14.45
N ASP A 177 -1.17 42.62 -13.91
CA ASP A 177 -1.61 43.95 -13.45
C ASP A 177 -1.36 45.07 -14.49
N SER A 178 -0.75 44.74 -15.64
CA SER A 178 -0.52 45.72 -16.70
C SER A 178 -1.83 46.18 -17.34
N ALA A 179 -1.86 47.44 -17.81
CA ALA A 179 -3.00 47.98 -18.55
C ALA A 179 -3.32 47.16 -19.81
N GLU A 180 -2.28 46.68 -20.51
CA GLU A 180 -2.42 45.80 -21.68
C GLU A 180 -3.11 44.49 -21.34
N TYR A 181 -2.78 43.85 -20.20
CA TYR A 181 -3.44 42.61 -19.79
C TYR A 181 -4.91 42.85 -19.43
N LYS A 182 -5.22 43.95 -18.73
CA LYS A 182 -6.60 44.33 -18.39
C LYS A 182 -7.44 44.53 -19.65
N GLU A 183 -6.89 45.22 -20.65
CA GLU A 183 -7.57 45.45 -21.93
C GLU A 183 -7.73 44.16 -22.74
N TRP A 184 -6.68 43.35 -22.85
CA TRP A 184 -6.75 42.03 -23.50
C TRP A 184 -7.79 41.13 -22.83
N ARG A 185 -7.78 41.03 -21.50
CA ARG A 185 -8.74 40.25 -20.72
C ARG A 185 -10.18 40.71 -20.97
N LYS A 186 -10.40 42.02 -20.98
CA LYS A 186 -11.71 42.62 -21.28
C LYS A 186 -12.19 42.23 -22.68
N LYS A 187 -11.33 42.32 -23.70
CA LYS A 187 -11.66 41.92 -25.08
C LYS A 187 -11.98 40.43 -25.20
N VAL A 188 -11.22 39.56 -24.53
CA VAL A 188 -11.50 38.11 -24.49
C VAL A 188 -12.88 37.83 -23.87
N TYR A 189 -13.20 38.48 -22.76
CA TYR A 189 -14.51 38.32 -22.12
C TYR A 189 -15.67 38.82 -22.97
N ILE A 190 -15.51 39.98 -23.63
CA ILE A 190 -16.53 40.52 -24.53
C ILE A 190 -16.79 39.56 -25.69
N ARG A 191 -15.73 39.09 -26.37
CA ARG A 191 -15.85 38.13 -27.48
C ARG A 191 -16.56 36.84 -27.04
N ASP A 192 -16.22 36.34 -25.86
CA ASP A 192 -16.78 35.10 -25.36
C ASP A 192 -18.16 35.25 -24.70
N GLY A 193 -18.68 36.48 -24.62
CA GLY A 193 -19.95 36.79 -23.99
C GLY A 193 -19.95 36.52 -22.48
N TYR A 194 -18.79 36.66 -21.82
CA TYR A 194 -18.61 36.40 -20.38
C TYR A 194 -18.99 34.97 -19.96
N ARG A 195 -18.86 33.99 -20.85
CA ARG A 195 -19.19 32.58 -20.58
C ARG A 195 -18.01 31.66 -20.86
N CYS A 196 -17.96 30.54 -20.14
CA CYS A 196 -16.97 29.50 -20.36
C CYS A 196 -17.10 28.94 -21.79
N LYS A 197 -15.97 28.80 -22.48
CA LYS A 197 -15.88 28.24 -23.83
C LYS A 197 -15.22 26.86 -23.87
N MET A 198 -15.00 26.23 -22.72
CA MET A 198 -14.52 24.85 -22.67
C MET A 198 -15.56 23.92 -23.34
N PRO A 199 -15.16 23.05 -24.29
CA PRO A 199 -16.06 22.06 -24.87
C PRO A 199 -16.73 21.20 -23.79
N GLY A 200 -18.05 21.03 -23.89
CA GLY A 200 -18.83 20.24 -22.94
C GLY A 200 -19.12 20.93 -21.59
N CYS A 201 -18.74 22.21 -21.43
CA CYS A 201 -19.04 22.97 -20.22
C CYS A 201 -20.22 23.93 -20.43
N ASN A 202 -21.29 23.74 -19.66
CA ASN A 202 -22.47 24.63 -19.64
C ASN A 202 -22.56 25.46 -18.35
N SER A 203 -21.41 25.79 -17.74
CA SER A 203 -21.39 26.56 -16.51
C SER A 203 -21.96 27.97 -16.70
N ASN A 204 -22.84 28.38 -15.80
CA ASN A 204 -23.36 29.76 -15.70
C ASN A 204 -22.67 30.55 -14.58
N SER A 205 -21.50 30.10 -14.13
CA SER A 205 -20.73 30.79 -13.08
C SER A 205 -20.28 32.16 -13.54
N ARG A 206 -20.38 33.16 -12.66
CA ARG A 206 -19.75 34.49 -12.84
C ARG A 206 -18.26 34.48 -12.49
N ASP A 207 -17.76 33.40 -11.88
CA ASP A 207 -16.34 33.20 -11.56
C ASP A 207 -15.59 32.64 -12.79
N ILE A 208 -15.09 33.57 -13.61
CA ILE A 208 -14.44 33.31 -14.90
C ILE A 208 -13.03 33.92 -14.96
N ALA A 209 -12.15 33.26 -15.71
CA ALA A 209 -10.76 33.66 -15.92
C ALA A 209 -10.43 33.67 -17.42
N ALA A 210 -9.60 34.63 -17.85
CA ALA A 210 -9.04 34.63 -19.20
C ALA A 210 -7.81 33.71 -19.21
N HIS A 211 -7.95 32.56 -19.84
CA HIS A 211 -6.92 31.56 -20.00
C HIS A 211 -6.11 31.82 -21.27
N HIS A 212 -4.81 31.53 -21.24
CA HIS A 212 -4.01 31.53 -22.47
C HIS A 212 -4.01 30.12 -23.04
N ILE A 213 -4.41 29.96 -24.31
CA ILE A 213 -4.42 28.66 -24.98
C ILE A 213 -2.99 28.12 -25.14
N TYR A 214 -2.08 28.98 -25.64
CA TYR A 214 -0.65 28.73 -25.69
C TYR A 214 0.03 29.34 -24.44
N PRO A 215 0.84 28.55 -23.70
CA PRO A 215 1.52 29.04 -22.50
C PRO A 215 2.37 30.29 -22.74
N LYS A 216 2.10 31.36 -21.98
CA LYS A 216 2.85 32.63 -22.03
C LYS A 216 4.36 32.49 -21.82
N LYS A 217 4.81 31.46 -21.08
CA LYS A 217 6.24 31.16 -20.87
C LYS A 217 6.94 30.63 -22.12
N LYS A 218 6.24 29.87 -22.96
CA LYS A 218 6.79 29.29 -24.20
C LYS A 218 6.59 30.20 -25.40
N PHE A 219 5.51 30.99 -25.41
CA PHE A 219 5.13 31.87 -26.51
C PHE A 219 4.91 33.31 -26.03
N PRO A 220 5.98 34.03 -25.62
CA PRO A 220 5.84 35.39 -25.09
C PRO A 220 5.23 36.37 -26.11
N ASN A 221 5.46 36.16 -27.41
CA ASN A 221 4.93 37.00 -28.48
C ASN A 221 3.41 36.88 -28.66
N LYS A 222 2.80 35.77 -28.19
CA LYS A 222 1.36 35.53 -28.30
C LYS A 222 0.57 35.96 -27.06
N LYS A 223 1.23 36.53 -26.04
CA LYS A 223 0.61 36.79 -24.72
C LYS A 223 -0.67 37.63 -24.79
N PHE A 224 -0.73 38.61 -25.70
CA PHE A 224 -1.86 39.53 -25.85
C PHE A 224 -2.58 39.38 -27.19
N ASP A 225 -2.31 38.29 -27.91
CA ASP A 225 -3.13 37.93 -29.06
C ASP A 225 -4.52 37.52 -28.58
N LEU A 226 -5.56 38.09 -29.17
CA LEU A 226 -6.94 37.76 -28.85
C LEU A 226 -7.26 36.30 -29.17
N GLN A 227 -6.68 35.74 -30.23
CA GLN A 227 -6.88 34.32 -30.57
C GLN A 227 -6.19 33.38 -29.59
N ASN A 228 -5.21 33.88 -28.83
CA ASN A 228 -4.56 33.12 -27.77
C ASN A 228 -5.29 33.21 -26.42
N GLY A 229 -6.35 34.02 -26.31
CA GLY A 229 -7.16 34.14 -25.11
C GLY A 229 -8.48 33.36 -25.22
N ILE A 230 -8.91 32.74 -24.13
CA ILE A 230 -10.23 32.12 -24.03
C ILE A 230 -10.80 32.23 -22.60
N THR A 231 -12.10 32.44 -22.50
CA THR A 231 -12.82 32.55 -21.23
C THR A 231 -13.17 31.17 -20.69
N LEU A 232 -12.68 30.85 -19.49
CA LEU A 232 -12.98 29.61 -18.78
C LEU A 232 -13.59 29.90 -17.42
N CYS A 233 -14.52 29.06 -16.95
CA CYS A 233 -14.94 29.09 -15.55
C CYS A 233 -13.81 28.58 -14.64
N ARG A 234 -13.84 28.95 -13.36
CA ARG A 234 -12.81 28.54 -12.39
C ARG A 234 -12.46 27.05 -12.44
N LYS A 235 -13.47 26.16 -12.47
CA LYS A 235 -13.26 24.72 -12.54
C LYS A 235 -12.45 24.31 -13.77
N CYS A 236 -12.90 24.72 -14.97
CA CYS A 236 -12.21 24.41 -16.21
C CYS A 236 -10.81 25.06 -16.26
N HIS A 237 -10.65 26.25 -15.68
CA HIS A 237 -9.37 26.95 -15.62
C HIS A 237 -8.35 26.23 -14.71
N GLU A 238 -8.79 25.72 -13.56
CA GLU A 238 -7.95 24.92 -12.66
C GLU A 238 -7.59 23.57 -13.28
N ASP A 239 -8.54 22.94 -14.02
CA ASP A 239 -8.31 21.67 -14.70
C ASP A 239 -7.28 21.77 -15.84
N THR A 240 -7.21 22.93 -16.53
CA THR A 240 -6.23 23.16 -17.61
C THR A 240 -4.89 23.70 -17.14
N TYR A 241 -4.81 24.28 -15.94
CA TYR A 241 -3.59 24.93 -15.45
C TYR A 241 -2.42 23.96 -15.32
N GLY A 242 -1.30 24.27 -15.99
CA GLY A 242 -0.10 23.41 -16.05
C GLY A 242 -0.23 22.20 -16.98
N LYS A 243 -1.35 22.05 -17.68
CA LYS A 243 -1.61 21.02 -18.70
C LYS A 243 -2.05 21.62 -20.03
N GLU A 244 -1.78 22.90 -20.25
CA GLU A 244 -2.33 23.69 -21.35
C GLU A 244 -2.10 23.01 -22.71
N GLU A 245 -0.93 22.38 -22.90
CA GLU A 245 -0.55 21.68 -24.14
C GLU A 245 -1.54 20.58 -24.56
N GLN A 246 -2.17 19.91 -23.60
CA GLN A 246 -3.13 18.84 -23.88
C GLN A 246 -4.47 19.38 -24.40
N PHE A 247 -4.75 20.66 -24.15
CA PHE A 247 -6.01 21.32 -24.49
C PHE A 247 -5.88 22.28 -25.68
N ILE A 248 -4.67 22.51 -26.20
CA ILE A 248 -4.44 23.44 -27.32
C ILE A 248 -5.39 23.14 -28.48
N ASP A 249 -5.37 21.91 -28.99
CA ASP A 249 -6.14 21.54 -30.18
C ASP A 249 -7.66 21.73 -29.97
N ALA A 250 -8.15 21.37 -28.79
CA ALA A 250 -9.56 21.51 -28.45
C ALA A 250 -9.98 22.99 -28.37
N LEU A 251 -9.18 23.83 -27.73
CA LEU A 251 -9.48 25.25 -27.53
C LEU A 251 -9.29 26.07 -28.82
N VAL A 252 -8.27 25.75 -29.63
CA VAL A 252 -8.07 26.39 -30.95
C VAL A 252 -9.26 26.13 -31.86
N ARG A 253 -9.77 24.90 -31.90
CA ARG A 253 -10.98 24.57 -32.67
C ARG A 253 -12.21 25.35 -32.24
N VAL A 254 -12.33 25.65 -30.94
CA VAL A 254 -13.44 26.50 -30.44
C VAL A 254 -13.31 27.91 -30.98
N ILE A 255 -12.10 28.49 -30.95
CA ILE A 255 -11.86 29.84 -31.46
C ILE A 255 -12.10 29.92 -32.97
N GLN A 256 -11.63 28.93 -33.75
CA GLN A 256 -11.87 28.87 -35.19
C GLN A 256 -13.37 28.88 -35.51
N LYS A 257 -14.15 28.01 -34.85
CA LYS A 257 -15.62 27.96 -35.00
C LYS A 257 -16.36 29.23 -34.59
N MET A 258 -15.74 30.11 -33.79
CA MET A 258 -16.35 31.38 -33.39
C MET A 258 -16.06 32.51 -34.39
N ASN A 259 -15.05 32.34 -35.23
CA ASN A 259 -14.65 33.31 -36.25
C ASN A 259 -15.24 32.99 -37.64
N ASP A 260 -15.74 31.77 -37.84
CA ASP A 260 -16.56 31.35 -38.98
C ASP A 260 -18.02 31.85 -38.83
#